data_AF-G4T4F5-F1
#
_entry.id   AF-G4T4F5-F1
#
_cell.length_a   1.000
_cell.length_b   1.000
_cell.length_c   1.000
_cell.angle_alpha   90.00
_cell.angle_beta   90.00
_cell.angle_gamma   90.00
#
_symmetry.space_group_name_H-M   'P 1'
#
loop_
_entity.id
_entity.type
_entity.pdbx_description
1 polymer ?
#
loop_
_entity_poly.entity_id
_entity_poly.type
_entity_poly.pdbx_seq_one_letter_code
_entity_poly.pdbx_strand_id
1 'polypeptide(L)'
;MKSEPNEFGIDDLFNRPHQTEPWDGVRNYQARNMMRDQMKIGDLAFFYHSNCDIPGIVGIMKISREGYPDPFAFDPDDKHFDPKSSPDNPRWFMVDVQYVKKLSRTIPLQELKQYSELEDFALVRRGNRLSIMPVSKTQWDFILGLE
;
A
#
# COMPACT_ATOMS: atom_id res chain seq x y z
N MET A 1 -0.47 2.76 0.79
CA MET A 1 -0.78 1.34 0.50
C MET A 1 -1.33 0.74 1.79
N LYS A 2 -2.41 -0.04 1.72
CA LYS A 2 -3.10 -0.59 2.90
C LYS A 2 -2.61 -1.99 3.24
N SER A 3 -2.38 -2.25 4.52
CA SER A 3 -2.09 -3.57 5.06
C SER A 3 -2.82 -3.76 6.40
N GLU A 4 -3.25 -4.97 6.70
CA GLU A 4 -3.84 -5.29 8.00
C GLU A 4 -2.70 -5.53 9.01
N PRO A 5 -2.65 -4.82 10.14
CA PRO A 5 -1.51 -4.91 11.07
C PRO A 5 -1.36 -6.29 11.72
N ASN A 6 -2.43 -7.10 11.73
CA ASN A 6 -2.37 -8.47 12.24
C ASN A 6 -1.80 -9.46 11.22
N GLU A 7 -1.76 -9.10 9.93
CA GLU A 7 -1.10 -9.89 8.88
C GLU A 7 0.32 -9.37 8.60
N PHE A 8 0.45 -8.05 8.40
CA PHE A 8 1.74 -7.40 8.14
C PHE A 8 1.68 -5.91 8.50
N GLY A 9 2.29 -5.55 9.63
CA GLY A 9 2.40 -4.18 10.13
C GLY A 9 3.68 -3.46 9.69
N ILE A 10 3.79 -2.18 10.06
CA ILE A 10 4.98 -1.38 9.74
C ILE A 10 6.21 -1.84 10.52
N ASP A 11 6.00 -2.35 11.74
CA ASP A 11 7.09 -2.89 12.56
C ASP A 11 7.60 -4.21 11.98
N ASP A 12 6.75 -5.00 11.33
CA ASP A 12 7.18 -6.19 10.58
C ASP A 12 8.07 -5.79 9.40
N LEU A 13 7.67 -4.78 8.61
CA LEU A 13 8.50 -4.22 7.54
C LEU A 13 9.85 -3.70 8.06
N PHE A 14 9.86 -3.01 9.21
CA PHE A 14 11.08 -2.54 9.85
C PHE A 14 12.03 -3.70 10.22
N ASN A 15 11.49 -4.84 10.63
CA ASN A 15 12.24 -6.03 11.04
C ASN A 15 12.63 -6.96 9.87
N ARG A 16 12.17 -6.69 8.64
CA ARG A 16 12.57 -7.48 7.46
C ARG A 16 14.06 -7.32 7.14
N PRO A 17 14.71 -8.33 6.52
CA PRO A 17 16.05 -8.15 5.94
C PRO A 17 16.08 -6.94 5.00
N HIS A 18 17.08 -6.07 5.18
CA HIS A 18 17.19 -4.79 4.45
C HIS A 18 15.95 -3.88 4.56
N GLN A 19 15.08 -4.14 5.54
CA GLN A 19 13.80 -3.48 5.78
C GLN A 19 12.93 -3.44 4.52
N THR A 20 13.01 -4.48 3.70
CA THR A 20 12.39 -4.57 2.37
C THR A 20 11.45 -5.77 2.30
N GLU A 21 10.29 -5.58 1.66
CA GLU A 21 9.27 -6.62 1.49
C GLU A 21 8.62 -6.52 0.10
N PRO A 22 8.37 -7.66 -0.58
CA PRO A 22 7.46 -7.70 -1.72
C PRO A 22 6.03 -7.36 -1.30
N TRP A 23 5.40 -6.40 -1.96
CA TRP A 23 4.00 -6.04 -1.69
C TRP A 23 3.04 -6.88 -2.52
N ASP A 24 2.88 -8.14 -2.16
CA ASP A 24 2.06 -9.14 -2.87
C ASP A 24 0.54 -9.02 -2.60
N GLY A 25 -0.22 -10.01 -3.08
CA GLY A 25 -1.62 -10.20 -2.67
C GLY A 25 -2.63 -9.23 -3.27
N VAL A 26 -2.20 -8.25 -4.08
CA VAL A 26 -3.11 -7.31 -4.74
C VAL A 26 -3.90 -8.02 -5.84
N ARG A 27 -5.21 -8.18 -5.63
CA ARG A 27 -6.17 -8.83 -6.56
C ARG A 27 -7.24 -7.89 -7.09
N ASN A 28 -6.97 -6.59 -7.09
CA ASN A 28 -7.82 -5.57 -7.72
C ASN A 28 -7.14 -5.01 -8.98
N TYR A 29 -7.83 -5.04 -10.12
CA TYR A 29 -7.27 -4.61 -11.41
C TYR A 29 -6.81 -3.15 -11.42
N GLN A 30 -7.55 -2.25 -10.80
CA GLN A 30 -7.20 -0.84 -10.76
C GLN A 30 -5.96 -0.61 -9.89
N ALA A 31 -5.92 -1.23 -8.71
CA ALA A 31 -4.76 -1.19 -7.81
C ALA A 31 -3.51 -1.78 -8.47
N ARG A 32 -3.65 -2.93 -9.14
CA ARG A 32 -2.59 -3.58 -9.92
C ARG A 32 -2.04 -2.65 -10.99
N ASN A 33 -2.91 -2.00 -11.77
CA ASN A 33 -2.46 -1.09 -12.83
C ASN A 33 -1.65 0.07 -12.27
N MET A 34 -2.04 0.64 -11.12
CA MET A 34 -1.24 1.68 -10.47
C MET A 34 0.15 1.17 -10.09
N MET A 35 0.24 -0.02 -9.49
CA MET A 35 1.54 -0.61 -9.12
C MET A 35 2.42 -0.93 -10.33
N ARG A 36 1.84 -1.54 -11.36
CA ARG A 36 2.57 -1.98 -12.56
C ARG A 36 3.01 -0.80 -13.42
N ASP A 37 2.12 0.16 -13.63
CA ASP A 37 2.28 1.17 -14.70
C ASP A 37 2.80 2.52 -14.17
N GLN A 38 2.57 2.83 -12.88
CA GLN A 38 2.77 4.19 -12.36
C GLN A 38 3.85 4.30 -11.30
N MET A 39 4.05 3.28 -10.45
CA MET A 39 5.05 3.32 -9.39
C MET A 39 6.48 3.22 -9.93
N LYS A 40 7.34 4.11 -9.45
CA LYS A 40 8.77 4.18 -9.80
C LYS A 40 9.65 4.01 -8.58
N ILE A 41 10.86 3.50 -8.79
CA ILE A 41 11.84 3.36 -7.71
C ILE A 41 12.09 4.74 -7.08
N GLY A 42 12.01 4.79 -5.75
CA GLY A 42 12.15 6.02 -4.97
C GLY A 42 10.84 6.74 -4.67
N ASP A 43 9.73 6.39 -5.33
CA ASP A 43 8.41 6.94 -4.97
C ASP A 43 8.08 6.62 -3.52
N LEU A 44 7.59 7.62 -2.79
CA LEU A 44 7.15 7.47 -1.41
C LEU A 44 5.71 6.99 -1.34
N ALA A 45 5.41 6.19 -0.31
CA ALA A 45 4.07 5.72 -0.02
C ALA A 45 3.81 5.76 1.49
N PHE A 46 2.60 6.16 1.86
CA PHE A 46 2.11 5.98 3.22
C PHE A 46 1.85 4.49 3.48
N PHE A 47 2.34 3.98 4.60
CA PHE A 47 1.92 2.69 5.16
C PHE A 47 0.65 2.92 5.97
N TYR A 48 -0.45 2.33 5.53
CA TYR A 48 -1.77 2.50 6.15
C TYR A 48 -2.21 1.18 6.79
N HIS A 49 -2.52 1.22 8.08
CA HIS A 49 -3.16 0.10 8.79
C HIS A 49 -4.66 0.11 8.51
N SER A 50 -5.16 -0.98 7.93
CA SER A 50 -6.58 -1.23 7.68
C SER A 50 -7.12 -2.36 8.55
N ASN A 51 -8.44 -2.47 8.65
CA ASN A 51 -9.13 -3.57 9.34
C ASN A 51 -8.62 -3.82 10.78
N CYS A 52 -8.41 -2.74 11.54
CA CYS A 52 -7.96 -2.78 12.93
C CYS A 52 -8.72 -1.73 13.76
N ASP A 53 -8.48 -1.72 15.08
CA ASP A 53 -9.17 -0.84 16.02
C ASP A 53 -8.99 0.65 15.68
N ILE A 54 -7.77 1.05 15.27
CA ILE A 54 -7.44 2.43 14.89
C ILE A 54 -6.85 2.43 13.48
N PRO A 55 -7.71 2.42 12.43
CA PRO A 55 -7.23 2.43 11.05
C PRO A 55 -6.68 3.80 10.70
N GLY A 56 -5.49 3.85 10.09
CA GLY A 56 -4.79 5.12 9.90
C GLY A 56 -3.44 4.98 9.23
N ILE A 57 -2.83 6.12 8.94
CA ILE A 57 -1.47 6.21 8.42
C ILE A 57 -0.51 6.10 9.60
N VAL A 58 0.43 5.16 9.52
CA VAL A 58 1.35 4.84 10.62
C VAL A 58 2.83 5.08 10.28
N GLY A 59 3.14 5.31 9.00
CA GLY A 59 4.50 5.58 8.56
C GLY A 59 4.63 5.74 7.06
N ILE A 60 5.88 5.77 6.63
CA ILE A 60 6.33 6.00 5.27
C ILE A 60 7.23 4.85 4.87
N MET A 61 7.05 4.41 3.64
CA MET A 61 7.94 3.51 2.92
C MET A 61 8.20 4.09 1.52
N LYS A 62 9.13 3.49 0.79
CA LYS A 62 9.43 3.85 -0.60
C LYS A 62 9.43 2.62 -1.49
N ILE A 63 9.19 2.79 -2.77
CA ILE A 63 9.34 1.73 -3.75
C ILE A 63 10.83 1.44 -3.98
N SER A 64 11.26 0.21 -3.76
CA SER A 64 12.64 -0.27 -4.00
C SER A 64 12.77 -1.10 -5.28
N ARG A 65 11.65 -1.62 -5.82
CA ARG A 65 11.59 -2.29 -7.13
C ARG A 65 10.27 -1.99 -7.84
N GLU A 66 10.34 -1.61 -9.12
CA GLU A 66 9.15 -1.35 -9.95
C GLU A 66 8.31 -2.62 -10.19
N GLY A 67 7.11 -2.44 -10.72
CA GLY A 67 6.12 -3.51 -10.93
C GLY A 67 6.65 -4.74 -11.67
N TYR A 68 6.51 -5.91 -11.07
CA TYR A 68 6.88 -7.20 -11.63
C TYR A 68 5.83 -8.28 -11.32
N PRO A 69 5.76 -9.40 -12.07
CA PRO A 69 4.77 -10.44 -11.84
C PRO A 69 4.80 -10.95 -10.40
N ASP A 70 3.61 -11.12 -9.81
CA ASP A 70 3.42 -11.74 -8.50
C ASP A 70 3.50 -13.29 -8.65
N PRO A 71 4.57 -13.95 -8.17
CA PRO A 71 4.75 -15.39 -8.33
C PRO A 71 3.75 -16.21 -7.49
N PHE A 72 3.23 -15.65 -6.39
CA PHE A 72 2.24 -16.31 -5.53
C PHE A 72 0.90 -16.51 -6.27
N ALA A 73 0.63 -15.71 -7.30
CA ALA A 73 -0.52 -15.93 -8.17
C ALA A 73 -0.44 -17.24 -8.99
N PHE A 74 0.74 -17.84 -9.13
CA PHE A 74 0.94 -19.07 -9.90
C PHE A 74 0.96 -20.33 -9.03
N ASP A 75 1.05 -20.18 -7.71
CA ASP A 75 1.19 -21.28 -6.75
C ASP A 75 -0.19 -21.76 -6.27
N PRO A 76 -0.60 -23.01 -6.57
CA PRO A 76 -1.89 -23.55 -6.12
C PRO A 76 -2.09 -23.63 -4.61
N ASP A 77 -1.00 -23.62 -3.84
CA ASP A 77 -1.05 -23.71 -2.37
C ASP A 77 -1.09 -22.33 -1.69
N ASP A 78 -0.91 -21.23 -2.46
CA ASP A 78 -0.96 -19.87 -1.93
C ASP A 78 -2.41 -19.35 -1.81
N LYS A 79 -2.68 -18.56 -0.76
CA LYS A 79 -4.01 -17.96 -0.51
C LYS A 79 -4.49 -17.04 -1.64
N HIS A 80 -3.58 -16.54 -2.47
CA HIS A 80 -3.85 -15.63 -3.57
C HIS A 80 -3.67 -16.26 -4.97
N PHE A 81 -3.65 -17.58 -5.06
CA PHE A 81 -3.60 -18.31 -6.32
C PHE A 81 -4.68 -17.83 -7.32
N ASP A 82 -4.31 -17.67 -8.59
CA ASP A 82 -5.25 -17.44 -9.68
C ASP A 82 -4.99 -18.45 -10.80
N PRO A 83 -5.88 -19.44 -11.03
CA PRO A 83 -5.67 -20.49 -12.04
C PRO A 83 -5.62 -19.98 -13.48
N LYS A 84 -5.93 -18.70 -13.71
CA LYS A 84 -5.85 -18.04 -15.02
C LYS A 84 -4.63 -17.10 -15.13
N SER A 85 -3.76 -17.06 -14.12
CA SER A 85 -2.48 -16.34 -14.15
C SER A 85 -1.37 -17.35 -14.38
N SER A 86 -0.46 -17.09 -15.33
CA SER A 86 0.69 -17.96 -15.60
C SER A 86 1.96 -17.13 -15.78
N PRO A 87 3.16 -17.73 -15.67
CA PRO A 87 4.41 -17.01 -15.93
C PRO A 87 4.47 -16.33 -17.31
N ASP A 88 3.91 -16.98 -18.34
CA ASP A 88 3.85 -16.44 -19.71
C ASP A 88 2.77 -15.36 -19.90
N ASN A 89 1.75 -15.33 -19.03
CA ASN A 89 0.66 -14.37 -19.08
C ASN A 89 0.24 -13.93 -17.66
N PRO A 90 1.10 -13.15 -16.97
CA PRO A 90 0.87 -12.77 -15.58
C PRO A 90 -0.31 -11.80 -15.48
N ARG A 91 -1.30 -12.13 -14.66
CA ARG A 91 -2.45 -11.25 -14.39
C ARG A 91 -2.20 -10.30 -13.22
N TRP A 92 -1.31 -10.65 -12.31
CA TRP A 92 -1.07 -9.93 -11.05
C TRP A 92 0.39 -9.50 -10.94
N PHE A 93 0.58 -8.34 -10.34
CA PHE A 93 1.87 -7.67 -10.24
C PHE A 93 2.04 -7.14 -8.83
N MET A 94 3.28 -7.16 -8.36
CA MET A 94 3.72 -6.59 -7.09
C MET A 94 4.91 -5.64 -7.32
N VAL A 95 5.27 -4.91 -6.27
CA VAL A 95 6.46 -4.06 -6.19
C VAL A 95 7.23 -4.46 -4.94
N ASP A 96 8.51 -4.09 -4.83
CA ASP A 96 9.17 -4.16 -3.52
C ASP A 96 9.08 -2.81 -2.85
N VAL A 97 8.78 -2.82 -1.55
CA VAL A 97 8.79 -1.62 -0.71
C VAL A 97 9.90 -1.71 0.33
N GLN A 98 10.49 -0.57 0.66
CA GLN A 98 11.49 -0.45 1.72
C GLN A 98 11.01 0.54 2.77
N TYR A 99 11.16 0.18 4.04
CA TYR A 99 10.91 1.07 5.17
C TYR A 99 11.64 2.41 5.02
N VAL A 100 10.97 3.51 5.42
CA VAL A 100 11.60 4.83 5.54
C VAL A 100 11.53 5.33 6.97
N LYS A 101 10.31 5.49 7.52
CA LYS A 101 10.11 5.85 8.92
C LYS A 101 8.74 5.45 9.41
N LYS A 102 8.61 5.24 10.72
CA LYS A 102 7.33 5.28 11.44
C LYS A 102 7.00 6.74 11.75
N LEU A 103 5.72 7.12 11.70
CA LEU A 103 5.33 8.47 12.11
C LEU A 103 5.40 8.63 13.64
N SER A 104 5.48 9.88 14.12
CA SER A 104 5.44 10.21 15.56
C SER A 104 4.16 9.68 16.24
N ARG A 105 3.06 9.63 15.50
CA ARG A 105 1.74 9.13 15.90
C ARG A 105 1.01 8.51 14.71
N THR A 106 0.02 7.67 14.99
CA THR A 106 -0.96 7.29 13.96
C THR A 106 -1.80 8.51 13.60
N ILE A 107 -2.01 8.75 12.30
CA ILE A 107 -2.99 9.71 11.78
C ILE A 107 -4.25 8.92 11.40
N PRO A 108 -5.30 8.89 12.25
CA PRO A 108 -6.44 8.00 12.06
C PRO A 108 -7.32 8.42 10.88
N LEU A 109 -8.00 7.45 10.25
CA LEU A 109 -8.97 7.72 9.19
C LEU A 109 -10.09 8.66 9.63
N GLN A 110 -10.51 8.58 10.89
CA GLN A 110 -11.53 9.46 11.44
C GLN A 110 -11.09 10.92 11.44
N GLU A 111 -9.83 11.19 11.78
CA GLU A 111 -9.21 12.52 11.72
C GLU A 111 -9.08 12.98 10.25
N LEU A 112 -8.55 12.14 9.36
CA LEU A 112 -8.40 12.46 7.93
C LEU A 112 -9.73 12.87 7.26
N LYS A 113 -10.86 12.30 7.69
CA LYS A 113 -12.20 12.61 7.17
C LYS A 113 -12.73 13.99 7.58
N GLN A 114 -12.11 14.66 8.54
CA GLN A 114 -12.57 15.96 9.06
C GLN A 114 -12.03 17.14 8.24
N TYR A 115 -11.02 16.91 7.41
CA TYR A 115 -10.35 17.96 6.65
C TYR A 115 -10.89 18.05 5.23
N SER A 116 -11.37 19.24 4.84
CA SER A 116 -11.84 19.51 3.49
C SER A 116 -10.73 19.43 2.45
N GLU A 117 -9.47 19.68 2.84
CA GLU A 117 -8.26 19.54 2.03
C GLU A 117 -8.08 18.11 1.50
N LEU A 118 -8.70 17.14 2.16
CA LEU A 118 -8.66 15.73 1.81
C LEU A 118 -9.96 15.23 1.18
N GLU A 119 -10.96 16.07 0.91
CA GLU A 119 -12.27 15.62 0.39
C GLU A 119 -12.16 14.80 -0.90
N ASP A 120 -11.21 15.17 -1.75
CA ASP A 120 -10.91 14.48 -3.00
C ASP A 120 -9.93 13.31 -2.87
N PHE A 121 -9.38 13.09 -1.68
CA PHE A 121 -8.49 11.97 -1.45
C PHE A 121 -9.28 10.66 -1.48
N ALA A 122 -8.87 9.74 -2.36
CA ALA A 122 -9.56 8.47 -2.56
C ALA A 122 -9.76 7.70 -1.25
N LEU A 123 -8.85 7.83 -0.28
CA LEU A 123 -8.94 7.16 1.03
C LEU A 123 -10.21 7.52 1.81
N VAL A 124 -10.65 8.78 1.77
CA VAL A 124 -11.78 9.27 2.58
C VAL A 124 -13.12 9.21 1.84
N ARG A 125 -13.09 9.09 0.50
CA ARG A 125 -14.28 8.98 -0.34
C ARG A 125 -15.13 7.75 0.04
N ARG A 126 -16.43 7.99 0.22
CA ARG A 126 -17.40 6.93 0.57
C ARG A 126 -17.41 5.84 -0.51
N GLY A 127 -17.37 4.58 -0.07
CA GLY A 127 -17.43 3.42 -0.97
C GLY A 127 -16.10 3.04 -1.62
N ASN A 128 -15.01 3.79 -1.41
CA ASN A 128 -13.71 3.37 -1.91
C ASN A 128 -13.29 2.02 -1.27
N ARG A 129 -12.82 1.10 -2.10
CA ARG A 129 -12.32 -0.22 -1.72
C ARG A 129 -10.91 -0.48 -2.21
N LEU A 130 -10.24 0.53 -2.78
CA LEU A 130 -8.86 0.38 -3.24
C LEU A 130 -7.89 0.24 -2.06
N SER A 131 -6.94 -0.70 -2.19
CA SER A 131 -5.78 -0.89 -1.30
C SER A 131 -4.58 -0.05 -1.73
N ILE A 132 -4.51 0.29 -3.02
CA ILE A 132 -3.51 1.16 -3.64
C ILE A 132 -4.22 2.37 -4.21
N MET A 133 -3.70 3.56 -3.95
CA MET A 133 -4.26 4.82 -4.44
C MET A 133 -3.16 5.87 -4.54
N PRO A 134 -3.24 6.77 -5.54
CA PRO A 134 -2.32 7.89 -5.63
C PRO A 134 -2.59 8.89 -4.49
N VAL A 135 -1.55 9.60 -4.10
CA VAL A 135 -1.60 10.73 -3.17
C VAL A 135 -1.01 11.92 -3.91
N SER A 136 -1.76 13.02 -4.02
CA SER A 136 -1.20 14.24 -4.61
C SER A 136 -0.15 14.85 -3.68
N LYS A 137 0.77 15.67 -4.22
CA LYS A 137 1.75 16.38 -3.39
C LYS A 137 1.08 17.22 -2.28
N THR A 138 0.00 17.91 -2.61
CA THR A 138 -0.76 18.71 -1.63
C THR A 138 -1.35 17.85 -0.52
N GLN A 139 -1.93 16.69 -0.85
CA GLN A 139 -2.45 15.75 0.15
C GLN A 139 -1.32 15.17 1.01
N TRP A 140 -0.19 14.84 0.39
CA TRP A 140 0.99 14.32 1.08
C TRP A 140 1.52 15.31 2.11
N ASP A 141 1.80 16.54 1.67
CA ASP A 141 2.33 17.61 2.53
C ASP A 141 1.35 17.95 3.65
N PHE A 142 0.05 18.00 3.35
CA PHE A 142 -0.99 18.24 4.36
C PHE A 142 -1.02 17.15 5.43
N ILE A 143 -1.05 15.87 5.02
CA ILE A 143 -1.06 14.73 5.95
C ILE A 143 0.19 14.74 6.83
N LEU A 144 1.36 15.03 6.27
CA LEU A 144 2.60 15.15 7.07
C LEU A 144 2.58 16.35 8.01
N GLY A 145 1.83 17.41 7.72
CA GLY A 145 1.65 18.54 8.63
C GLY A 145 0.76 18.23 9.84
N LEU A 146 0.05 17.10 9.85
CA LEU A 146 -0.71 16.63 11.02
C LEU A 146 0.18 15.86 12.01
N GLU A 147 1.35 15.38 11.56
CA GLU A 147 2.34 14.67 12.38
C GLU A 147 3.00 15.57 13.43
#